data_AF-A0A367J1M8-F1
#
_entry.id   AF-A0A367J1M8-F1
#
_cell.length_a   1.000
_cell.length_b   1.000
_cell.length_c   1.000
_cell.angle_alpha   90.00
_cell.angle_beta   90.00
_cell.angle_gamma   90.00
#
_symmetry.space_group_name_H-M   'P 1'
#
loop_
_entity.id
_entity.type
_entity.pdbx_description
1 polymer ?
#
loop_
_entity_poly.entity_id
_entity_poly.type
_entity_poly.pdbx_seq_one_letter_code
_entity_poly.pdbx_strand_id
1 'polypeptide(L)'
;MTFFSTGHNYFTDGVDTKYKEYTREEATNFLNANEHDLTDLYNIKQILLALGQTKDPLTDERWFNILFKLISLLLINQETQANAYEAIEYLADRLDYDQLLEQLMDKLICFEWNHKDDENKCLVIAKEYTIYVELFGRAIEKISRPKEWMLYLPFLTNYLQRTMESIEPILINKCALFQRKKPFSNWDQSVLLVVGCILDFTEFVHSATVSQSPSKFRTDYDDIGLHDGDVKRRYLGYFLLNMVYKKVILNLDMQLSKKYFENHYSKYSMKRSVEQQEDNEHMLKLTQRCVTLANTYEFSYEKMFQLLNSIKRKQCYLPPDEEVIENDRQMINARLYPLNYEGIASLLSISLYNQFASQHTIDLDAFNLAKTYISILIHLMMQPSDRINTIDKAIFVALYISDKIHVNLSMEDIETIIEDPAEIGVGIPVTRIFQVVASVASTCPDASIRFFAYHLVRKFLAFGNEQVKVFLYQELLDGCPFPSMKTAAIGILKDQIDQSFQDDKSAFASPLVIDVFFPLIFKVNKDWSQRPSEFWNDYSHVMQALNLYYYLLLKDKHNKVNYD
;
A
#
# COMPACT_ATOMS: atom_id res chain seq x y z
N MET A 1 -28.44 -0.33 3.53
CA MET A 1 -27.11 -0.51 4.14
C MET A 1 -27.04 0.50 5.26
N THR A 2 -26.66 0.08 6.46
CA THR A 2 -26.30 1.00 7.56
C THR A 2 -24.83 1.37 7.39
N PHE A 3 -24.49 2.65 7.49
CA PHE A 3 -23.16 3.20 7.17
C PHE A 3 -21.96 2.51 7.86
N PHE A 4 -22.12 1.84 9.02
CA PHE A 4 -20.98 1.26 9.75
C PHE A 4 -21.13 -0.19 10.14
N SER A 5 -20.07 -0.96 9.86
CA SER A 5 -19.79 -2.25 10.47
C SER A 5 -18.64 -2.18 11.48
N THR A 6 -17.70 -1.25 11.34
CA THR A 6 -16.47 -1.21 12.15
C THR A 6 -16.72 -0.81 13.61
N GLY A 7 -17.47 0.27 13.87
CA GLY A 7 -17.80 0.68 15.25
C GLY A 7 -18.74 -0.32 15.93
N HIS A 8 -19.82 -0.70 15.24
CA HIS A 8 -20.80 -1.65 15.75
C HIS A 8 -20.13 -2.97 16.16
N ASN A 9 -19.39 -3.63 15.26
CA ASN A 9 -18.69 -4.88 15.57
C ASN A 9 -17.66 -4.75 16.71
N TYR A 10 -17.12 -3.55 16.96
CA TYR A 10 -16.14 -3.34 18.02
C TYR A 10 -16.80 -3.11 19.40
N PHE A 11 -17.97 -2.48 19.45
CA PHE A 11 -18.61 -2.05 20.70
C PHE A 11 -19.78 -2.94 21.16
N THR A 12 -20.31 -3.84 20.32
CA THR A 12 -21.52 -4.63 20.64
C THR A 12 -21.29 -6.11 20.95
N ASP A 13 -20.05 -6.61 20.93
CA ASP A 13 -19.77 -8.01 21.25
C ASP A 13 -19.91 -8.28 22.76
N GLY A 14 -20.97 -9.00 23.17
CA GLY A 14 -20.92 -9.88 24.35
C GLY A 14 -21.74 -9.55 25.60
N VAL A 15 -22.83 -8.78 25.55
CA VAL A 15 -23.67 -8.59 26.77
C VAL A 15 -25.17 -8.61 26.47
N ASP A 16 -25.89 -9.54 27.07
CA ASP A 16 -27.36 -9.62 27.11
C ASP A 16 -27.81 -9.07 28.47
N THR A 17 -28.45 -7.89 28.53
CA THR A 17 -28.82 -7.23 29.80
C THR A 17 -30.31 -6.88 29.89
N LYS A 18 -30.83 -7.00 31.12
CA LYS A 18 -32.22 -6.71 31.48
C LYS A 18 -32.40 -5.22 31.83
N TYR A 19 -33.44 -4.61 31.26
CA TYR A 19 -33.75 -3.18 31.41
C TYR A 19 -34.87 -2.93 32.42
N LYS A 20 -34.83 -1.80 33.13
CA LYS A 20 -35.96 -1.26 33.91
C LYS A 20 -36.74 -0.27 33.04
N GLU A 21 -38.06 -0.40 32.94
CA GLU A 21 -38.93 0.55 32.22
C GLU A 21 -39.11 1.85 33.02
N TYR A 22 -39.10 2.99 32.34
CA TYR A 22 -39.26 4.33 32.93
C TYR A 22 -40.52 5.02 32.43
N THR A 23 -41.18 5.78 33.29
CA THR A 23 -42.24 6.70 32.87
C THR A 23 -41.65 8.03 32.36
N ARG A 24 -42.41 8.77 31.56
CA ARG A 24 -41.98 10.08 31.00
C ARG A 24 -41.60 11.10 32.08
N GLU A 25 -42.31 11.09 33.20
CA GLU A 25 -42.06 11.99 34.34
C GLU A 25 -40.77 11.63 35.08
N GLU A 26 -40.53 10.33 35.33
CA GLU A 26 -39.28 9.84 35.90
C GLU A 26 -38.07 10.13 34.99
N ALA A 27 -38.24 9.96 33.67
CA ALA A 27 -37.20 10.24 32.69
C ALA A 27 -36.88 11.75 32.58
N THR A 28 -37.91 12.61 32.66
CA THR A 28 -37.73 14.07 32.66
C THR A 28 -37.09 14.56 33.95
N ASN A 29 -37.49 14.00 35.09
CA ASN A 29 -36.88 14.30 36.39
C ASN A 29 -35.44 13.80 36.45
N PHE A 30 -35.12 12.64 35.86
CA PHE A 30 -33.74 12.14 35.75
C PHE A 30 -32.84 13.09 34.95
N LEU A 31 -33.31 13.58 33.80
CA LEU A 31 -32.57 14.57 33.00
C LEU A 31 -32.35 15.90 33.73
N ASN A 32 -33.31 16.31 34.57
CA ASN A 32 -33.23 17.57 35.32
C ASN A 32 -32.48 17.43 36.66
N ALA A 33 -32.35 16.20 37.20
CA ALA A 33 -31.89 15.97 38.56
C ALA A 33 -30.37 15.82 38.70
N ASN A 34 -29.59 15.45 37.67
CA ASN A 34 -28.14 15.36 37.80
C ASN A 34 -27.40 15.44 36.46
N GLU A 35 -26.67 16.52 36.23
CA GLU A 35 -25.63 16.62 35.19
C GLU A 35 -24.38 15.75 35.49
N HIS A 36 -24.32 15.13 36.67
CA HIS A 36 -23.10 14.58 37.26
C HIS A 36 -23.05 13.06 37.49
N ASP A 37 -24.13 12.29 37.32
CA ASP A 37 -24.09 10.86 37.62
C ASP A 37 -24.79 10.02 36.53
N LEU A 38 -24.08 9.85 35.40
CA LEU A 38 -24.47 8.96 34.31
C LEU A 38 -24.14 7.48 34.62
N THR A 39 -23.91 7.11 35.88
CA THR A 39 -23.60 5.73 36.28
C THR A 39 -24.79 4.76 36.09
N ASP A 40 -26.02 5.27 36.00
CA ASP A 40 -27.24 4.52 35.64
C ASP A 40 -27.41 4.30 34.11
N LEU A 41 -26.30 4.10 33.38
CA LEU A 41 -26.23 3.88 31.93
C LEU A 41 -27.16 2.76 31.42
N TYR A 42 -27.41 1.74 32.24
CA TYR A 42 -28.34 0.64 31.93
C TYR A 42 -29.74 1.11 31.57
N ASN A 43 -30.14 2.29 32.04
CA ASN A 43 -31.49 2.80 31.86
C ASN A 43 -31.61 3.90 30.82
N ILE A 44 -30.50 4.37 30.24
CA ILE A 44 -30.50 5.52 29.33
C ILE A 44 -31.34 5.24 28.08
N LYS A 45 -31.25 4.05 27.48
CA LYS A 45 -32.14 3.66 26.37
C LYS A 45 -33.62 3.72 26.77
N GLN A 46 -33.98 3.28 27.96
CA GLN A 46 -35.36 3.30 28.45
C GLN A 46 -35.83 4.71 28.81
N ILE A 47 -34.95 5.53 29.36
CA ILE A 47 -35.16 6.97 29.59
C ILE A 47 -35.38 7.68 28.24
N LEU A 48 -34.56 7.37 27.23
CA LEU A 48 -34.68 7.90 25.88
C LEU A 48 -35.95 7.42 25.16
N LEU A 49 -36.35 6.16 25.34
CA LEU A 49 -37.62 5.62 24.84
C LEU A 49 -38.83 6.28 25.53
N ALA A 50 -38.74 6.54 26.84
CA ALA A 50 -39.78 7.21 27.62
C ALA A 50 -39.93 8.70 27.27
N LEU A 51 -38.82 9.37 26.94
CA LEU A 51 -38.79 10.76 26.48
C LEU A 51 -39.16 10.90 25.00
N GLY A 52 -38.82 9.88 24.23
CA GLY A 52 -38.94 9.80 22.77
C GLY A 52 -40.33 9.45 22.22
N GLN A 53 -41.42 9.80 22.88
CA GLN A 53 -42.75 9.59 22.30
C GLN A 53 -43.15 10.65 21.24
N THR A 54 -42.27 11.57 20.88
CA THR A 54 -42.55 12.65 19.93
C THR A 54 -42.04 12.32 18.52
N LYS A 55 -42.86 12.50 17.48
CA LYS A 55 -42.44 12.22 16.09
C LYS A 55 -41.42 13.23 15.52
N ASP A 56 -41.25 14.37 16.18
CA ASP A 56 -40.41 15.47 15.70
C ASP A 56 -38.92 15.27 16.04
N PRO A 57 -37.99 15.79 15.22
CA PRO A 57 -36.55 15.77 15.49
C PRO A 57 -36.21 16.49 16.80
N LEU A 58 -35.23 15.95 17.52
CA LEU A 58 -34.69 16.54 18.74
C LEU A 58 -33.72 17.67 18.36
N THR A 59 -34.07 18.91 18.68
CA THR A 59 -33.31 20.14 18.34
C THR A 59 -32.75 20.87 19.57
N ASP A 60 -33.01 20.36 20.77
CA ASP A 60 -32.55 20.97 22.02
C ASP A 60 -31.07 20.63 22.28
N GLU A 61 -30.26 21.65 22.58
CA GLU A 61 -28.81 21.55 22.86
C GLU A 61 -28.48 20.50 23.93
N ARG A 62 -29.39 20.28 24.89
CA ARG A 62 -29.24 19.27 25.95
C ARG A 62 -29.05 17.86 25.38
N TRP A 63 -29.66 17.53 24.25
CA TRP A 63 -29.51 16.21 23.64
C TRP A 63 -28.13 15.98 23.03
N PHE A 64 -27.53 17.02 22.45
CA PHE A 64 -26.15 16.97 21.96
C PHE A 64 -25.16 16.83 23.12
N ASN A 65 -25.39 17.54 24.23
CA ASN A 65 -24.58 17.40 25.44
C ASN A 65 -24.65 15.98 26.03
N ILE A 66 -25.84 15.36 26.02
CA ILE A 66 -26.01 13.96 26.44
C ILE A 66 -25.25 13.02 25.48
N LEU A 67 -25.38 13.22 24.15
CA LEU A 67 -24.68 12.44 23.14
C LEU A 67 -23.16 12.45 23.39
N PHE A 68 -22.54 13.63 23.53
CA PHE A 68 -21.09 13.73 23.73
C PHE A 68 -20.63 13.19 25.09
N LYS A 69 -21.44 13.32 26.14
CA LYS A 69 -21.17 12.65 27.42
C LYS A 69 -21.22 11.13 27.29
N LEU A 70 -22.16 10.57 26.54
CA LEU A 70 -22.23 9.13 26.27
C LEU A 70 -21.00 8.61 25.52
N ILE A 71 -20.52 9.35 24.52
CA ILE A 71 -19.28 9.01 23.80
C ILE A 71 -18.10 8.94 24.79
N SER A 72 -17.99 9.93 25.68
CA SER A 72 -16.94 9.97 26.70
C SER A 72 -17.01 8.76 27.65
N LEU A 73 -18.22 8.36 28.05
CA LEU A 73 -18.45 7.22 28.95
C LEU A 73 -18.16 5.87 28.29
N LEU A 74 -18.49 5.73 27.00
CA LEU A 74 -18.20 4.55 26.22
C LEU A 74 -16.69 4.22 26.22
N LEU A 75 -15.84 5.24 26.29
CA LEU A 75 -14.39 5.06 26.33
C LEU A 75 -13.84 4.64 27.71
N ILE A 76 -14.62 4.79 28.79
CA ILE A 76 -14.17 4.58 30.17
C ILE A 76 -14.57 3.21 30.70
N ASN A 77 -15.79 2.73 30.43
CA ASN A 77 -16.33 1.53 31.07
C ASN A 77 -16.77 0.44 30.07
N GLN A 78 -16.03 -0.68 30.05
CA GLN A 78 -16.29 -1.84 29.20
C GLN A 78 -17.63 -2.52 29.47
N GLU A 79 -18.10 -2.56 30.72
CA GLU A 79 -19.37 -3.24 31.07
C GLU A 79 -20.60 -2.49 30.53
N THR A 80 -20.44 -1.21 30.25
CA THR A 80 -21.52 -0.33 29.75
C THR A 80 -21.35 0.09 28.30
N GLN A 81 -20.30 -0.39 27.61
CA GLN A 81 -19.94 0.02 26.24
C GLN A 81 -21.06 -0.24 25.24
N ALA A 82 -21.61 -1.46 25.22
CA ALA A 82 -22.69 -1.83 24.31
C ALA A 82 -23.95 -0.98 24.52
N ASN A 83 -24.34 -0.76 25.78
CA ASN A 83 -25.53 0.02 26.12
C ASN A 83 -25.36 1.51 25.82
N ALA A 84 -24.17 2.07 26.08
CA ALA A 84 -23.84 3.44 25.70
C ALA A 84 -23.89 3.60 24.17
N TYR A 85 -23.35 2.62 23.44
CA TYR A 85 -23.36 2.63 21.99
C TYR A 85 -24.77 2.57 21.41
N GLU A 86 -25.63 1.65 21.89
CA GLU A 86 -27.03 1.60 21.46
C GLU A 86 -27.79 2.91 21.75
N ALA A 87 -27.52 3.55 22.89
CA ALA A 87 -28.11 4.84 23.23
C ALA A 87 -27.62 5.97 22.31
N ILE A 88 -26.34 5.97 21.94
CA ILE A 88 -25.73 6.88 20.97
C ILE A 88 -26.40 6.70 19.60
N GLU A 89 -26.54 5.46 19.12
CA GLU A 89 -27.21 5.16 17.85
C GLU A 89 -28.65 5.68 17.85
N TYR A 90 -29.40 5.41 18.92
CA TYR A 90 -30.78 5.87 19.07
C TYR A 90 -30.91 7.39 19.06
N LEU A 91 -30.02 8.10 19.77
CA LEU A 91 -30.01 9.57 19.80
C LEU A 91 -29.65 10.16 18.45
N ALA A 92 -28.57 9.66 17.84
CA ALA A 92 -28.15 10.05 16.49
C ALA A 92 -29.27 9.84 15.48
N ASP A 93 -30.15 8.87 15.73
CA ASP A 93 -31.27 8.62 14.85
C ASP A 93 -32.37 9.68 14.86
N ARG A 94 -32.47 10.43 15.95
CA ARG A 94 -33.57 11.36 16.23
C ARG A 94 -33.16 12.82 16.31
N LEU A 95 -31.87 13.09 16.46
CA LEU A 95 -31.34 14.45 16.42
C LEU A 95 -31.57 15.06 15.03
N ASP A 96 -31.74 16.37 15.01
CA ASP A 96 -31.69 17.13 13.77
C ASP A 96 -30.31 16.95 13.11
N TYR A 97 -30.28 16.46 11.87
CA TYR A 97 -29.04 16.04 11.24
C TYR A 97 -28.18 17.23 10.80
N ASP A 98 -28.78 18.38 10.47
CA ASP A 98 -28.02 19.58 10.11
C ASP A 98 -27.26 20.12 11.32
N GLN A 99 -27.96 20.28 12.47
CA GLN A 99 -27.33 20.65 13.74
C GLN A 99 -26.30 19.63 14.22
N LEU A 100 -26.59 18.33 14.04
CA LEU A 100 -25.65 17.26 14.39
C LEU A 100 -24.38 17.35 13.55
N LEU A 101 -24.49 17.57 12.24
CA LEU A 101 -23.32 17.72 11.36
C LEU A 101 -22.46 18.90 11.78
N GLU A 102 -23.06 20.08 12.04
CA GLU A 102 -22.31 21.25 12.51
C GLU A 102 -21.52 20.97 13.79
N GLN A 103 -22.18 20.38 14.80
CA GLN A 103 -21.53 20.03 16.07
C GLN A 103 -20.43 18.99 15.88
N LEU A 104 -20.65 17.99 15.02
CA LEU A 104 -19.64 16.97 14.73
C LEU A 104 -18.46 17.53 13.93
N MET A 105 -18.67 18.51 13.05
CA MET A 105 -17.58 19.22 12.36
C MET A 105 -16.66 19.88 13.39
N ASP A 106 -17.23 20.64 14.33
CA ASP A 106 -16.48 21.32 15.40
C ASP A 106 -15.66 20.33 16.24
N LYS A 107 -16.22 19.16 16.53
CA LYS A 107 -15.51 18.10 17.27
C LYS A 107 -14.41 17.46 16.45
N LEU A 108 -14.66 17.11 15.18
CA LEU A 108 -13.68 16.51 14.28
C LEU A 108 -12.47 17.44 14.03
N ILE A 109 -12.69 18.75 13.96
CA ILE A 109 -11.63 19.76 13.83
C ILE A 109 -10.67 19.72 15.03
N CYS A 110 -11.15 19.37 16.23
CA CYS A 110 -10.37 19.37 17.45
C CYS A 110 -9.55 18.09 17.68
N PHE A 111 -9.63 17.08 16.81
CA PHE A 111 -8.85 15.85 16.97
C PHE A 111 -7.37 16.07 16.67
N GLU A 112 -6.54 15.94 17.69
CA GLU A 112 -5.08 16.02 17.57
C GLU A 112 -4.42 14.66 17.79
N TRP A 113 -3.66 14.21 16.80
CA TRP A 113 -2.88 12.97 16.85
C TRP A 113 -1.47 13.18 17.43
N ASN A 114 -1.38 13.98 18.50
CA ASN A 114 -0.10 14.40 19.10
C ASN A 114 0.49 13.38 20.09
N HIS A 115 -0.29 12.37 20.48
CA HIS A 115 0.12 11.34 21.44
C HIS A 115 0.69 10.07 20.78
N LYS A 116 1.47 10.24 19.71
CA LYS A 116 2.00 9.12 18.91
C LYS A 116 2.93 8.18 19.69
N ASP A 117 3.37 8.55 20.88
CA ASP A 117 4.24 7.74 21.75
C ASP A 117 3.52 6.98 22.86
N ASP A 118 2.24 7.29 23.12
CA ASP A 118 1.42 6.62 24.13
C ASP A 118 0.36 5.74 23.46
N GLU A 119 0.58 4.44 23.52
CA GLU A 119 -0.22 3.43 22.83
C GLU A 119 -1.67 3.39 23.31
N ASN A 120 -1.88 3.56 24.61
CA ASN A 120 -3.22 3.53 25.20
C ASN A 120 -3.99 4.80 24.86
N LYS A 121 -3.34 5.97 24.92
CA LYS A 121 -3.98 7.23 24.52
C LYS A 121 -4.32 7.23 23.04
N CYS A 122 -3.44 6.71 22.17
CA CYS A 122 -3.73 6.60 20.76
C CYS A 122 -4.95 5.71 20.50
N LEU A 123 -5.09 4.60 21.22
CA LEU A 123 -6.26 3.74 21.08
C LEU A 123 -7.54 4.43 21.54
N VAL A 124 -7.52 5.17 22.65
CA VAL A 124 -8.66 5.95 23.11
C VAL A 124 -9.07 6.99 22.07
N ILE A 125 -8.11 7.74 21.53
CA ILE A 125 -8.34 8.74 20.47
C ILE A 125 -8.90 8.07 19.21
N ALA A 126 -8.35 6.92 18.80
CA ALA A 126 -8.83 6.19 17.63
C ALA A 126 -10.27 5.71 17.80
N LYS A 127 -10.64 5.17 18.98
CA LYS A 127 -12.01 4.76 19.30
C LYS A 127 -12.96 5.95 19.26
N GLU A 128 -12.60 7.04 19.90
CA GLU A 128 -13.40 8.26 19.93
C GLU A 128 -13.60 8.80 18.52
N TYR A 129 -12.51 8.94 17.76
CA TYR A 129 -12.52 9.38 16.37
C TYR A 129 -13.43 8.52 15.50
N THR A 130 -13.36 7.19 15.63
CA THR A 130 -14.23 6.25 14.91
C THR A 130 -15.71 6.53 15.18
N ILE A 131 -16.10 6.80 16.43
CA ILE A 131 -17.49 7.11 16.77
C ILE A 131 -17.93 8.44 16.15
N TYR A 132 -17.08 9.48 16.17
CA TYR A 132 -17.42 10.77 15.56
C TYR A 132 -17.57 10.67 14.04
N VAL A 133 -16.63 10.01 13.37
CA VAL A 133 -16.75 9.73 11.92
C VAL A 133 -18.00 8.89 11.66
N GLU A 134 -18.35 8.01 12.59
CA GLU A 134 -19.54 7.20 12.47
C GLU A 134 -20.84 7.98 12.48
N LEU A 135 -21.00 8.80 13.50
CA LEU A 135 -22.13 9.68 13.65
C LEU A 135 -22.23 10.67 12.49
N PHE A 136 -21.09 11.17 12.01
CA PHE A 136 -21.04 12.08 10.88
C PHE A 136 -21.57 11.41 9.62
N GLY A 137 -21.12 10.19 9.37
CA GLY A 137 -21.58 9.39 8.23
C GLY A 137 -23.09 9.15 8.26
N ARG A 138 -23.63 8.67 9.39
CA ARG A 138 -25.07 8.44 9.57
C ARG A 138 -25.91 9.71 9.37
N ALA A 139 -25.40 10.86 9.82
CA ALA A 139 -26.07 12.13 9.61
C ALA A 139 -26.08 12.53 8.11
N ILE A 140 -24.98 12.29 7.38
CA ILE A 140 -24.94 12.52 5.92
C ILE A 140 -25.91 11.62 5.17
N GLU A 141 -26.14 10.36 5.59
CA GLU A 141 -27.11 9.47 4.92
C GLU A 141 -28.52 10.04 4.86
N LYS A 142 -28.89 10.85 5.85
CA LYS A 142 -30.22 11.45 5.98
C LYS A 142 -30.41 12.67 5.10
N ILE A 143 -29.32 13.22 4.57
CA ILE A 143 -29.37 14.35 3.64
C ILE A 143 -30.03 13.88 2.35
N SER A 144 -31.19 14.48 2.07
CA SER A 144 -31.97 14.19 0.85
C SER A 144 -31.49 14.96 -0.38
N ARG A 145 -30.64 15.99 -0.20
CA ARG A 145 -30.21 16.91 -1.25
C ARG A 145 -28.77 16.62 -1.69
N PRO A 146 -28.55 16.12 -2.92
CA PRO A 146 -27.21 15.78 -3.41
C PRO A 146 -26.21 16.95 -3.41
N LYS A 147 -26.68 18.20 -3.45
CA LYS A 147 -25.82 19.39 -3.42
C LYS A 147 -25.13 19.57 -2.06
N GLU A 148 -25.79 19.19 -0.97
CA GLU A 148 -25.25 19.33 0.38
C GLU A 148 -24.12 18.31 0.64
N TRP A 149 -24.16 17.15 -0.02
CA TRP A 149 -23.03 16.21 0.01
C TRP A 149 -21.73 16.80 -0.54
N MET A 150 -21.79 17.74 -1.49
CA MET A 150 -20.59 18.40 -2.02
C MET A 150 -19.88 19.27 -0.98
N LEU A 151 -20.53 19.63 0.13
CA LEU A 151 -19.90 20.31 1.27
C LEU A 151 -19.28 19.32 2.25
N TYR A 152 -20.06 18.33 2.69
CA TYR A 152 -19.65 17.43 3.78
C TYR A 152 -18.65 16.34 3.35
N LEU A 153 -18.74 15.84 2.11
CA LEU A 153 -17.81 14.80 1.64
C LEU A 153 -16.36 15.32 1.52
N PRO A 154 -16.08 16.49 0.92
CA PRO A 154 -14.76 17.10 0.95
C PRO A 154 -14.25 17.34 2.38
N PHE A 155 -15.10 17.88 3.26
CA PHE A 155 -14.74 18.12 4.66
C PHE A 155 -14.21 16.84 5.32
N LEU A 156 -15.01 15.77 5.33
CA LEU A 156 -14.60 14.52 5.98
C LEU A 156 -13.40 13.87 5.28
N THR A 157 -13.32 13.94 3.95
CA THR A 157 -12.18 13.40 3.20
C THR A 157 -10.86 14.08 3.59
N ASN A 158 -10.86 15.41 3.72
CA ASN A 158 -9.69 16.16 4.16
C ASN A 158 -9.25 15.75 5.57
N TYR A 159 -10.20 15.53 6.48
CA TYR A 159 -9.90 15.04 7.84
C TYR A 159 -9.35 13.62 7.85
N LEU A 160 -9.95 12.71 7.08
CA LEU A 160 -9.47 11.33 6.94
C LEU A 160 -8.06 11.28 6.35
N GLN A 161 -7.75 12.14 5.38
CA GLN A 161 -6.41 12.26 4.82
C GLN A 161 -5.40 12.73 5.88
N ARG A 162 -5.68 13.82 6.60
CA ARG A 162 -4.80 14.33 7.69
C ARG A 162 -4.58 13.30 8.79
N THR A 163 -5.64 12.57 9.14
CA THR A 163 -5.57 11.47 10.12
C THR A 163 -4.69 10.33 9.61
N MET A 164 -4.84 9.93 8.34
CA MET A 164 -3.98 8.90 7.71
C MET A 164 -2.51 9.33 7.69
N GLU A 165 -2.21 10.58 7.33
CA GLU A 165 -0.85 11.15 7.38
C GLU A 165 -0.28 11.14 8.81
N SER A 166 -1.14 11.34 9.81
CA SER A 166 -0.73 11.31 11.21
C SER A 166 -0.43 9.91 11.72
N ILE A 167 -1.14 8.90 11.24
CA ILE A 167 -1.05 7.50 11.68
C ILE A 167 -0.03 6.68 10.88
N GLU A 168 0.28 7.06 9.63
CA GLU A 168 1.27 6.36 8.80
C GLU A 168 2.64 6.13 9.50
N PRO A 169 3.19 7.06 10.29
CA PRO A 169 4.42 6.78 11.06
C PRO A 169 4.24 5.72 12.15
N ILE A 170 3.06 5.65 12.79
CA ILE A 170 2.72 4.63 13.79
C ILE A 170 2.64 3.27 13.10
N LEU A 171 1.94 3.24 11.97
CA LEU A 171 1.79 2.09 11.09
C LEU A 171 3.15 1.48 10.74
N ILE A 172 4.08 2.28 10.20
CA ILE A 172 5.38 1.81 9.71
C ILE A 172 6.30 1.37 10.86
N ASN A 173 6.34 2.13 11.96
CA ASN A 173 7.37 1.96 12.98
C ASN A 173 6.93 1.12 14.19
N LYS A 174 5.63 1.12 14.52
CA LYS A 174 5.14 0.61 15.81
C LYS A 174 4.31 -0.66 15.66
N CYS A 175 3.51 -0.79 14.61
CA CYS A 175 2.55 -1.89 14.42
C CYS A 175 3.18 -3.25 14.07
N ALA A 176 2.63 -4.32 14.65
CA ALA A 176 2.91 -5.71 14.32
C ALA A 176 2.41 -6.13 12.93
N LEU A 177 1.38 -5.44 12.39
CA LEU A 177 0.92 -5.60 11.01
C LEU A 177 2.03 -5.39 9.95
N PHE A 178 3.13 -4.74 10.35
CA PHE A 178 4.27 -4.35 9.52
C PHE A 178 5.56 -5.06 9.93
N GLN A 179 5.59 -5.61 11.14
CA GLN A 179 6.76 -6.19 11.77
C GLN A 179 6.35 -7.48 12.50
N ARG A 180 6.37 -8.62 11.79
CA ARG A 180 5.94 -9.96 12.30
C ARG A 180 6.51 -10.37 13.66
N LYS A 181 7.66 -9.82 14.06
CA LYS A 181 8.30 -10.14 15.35
C LYS A 181 7.65 -9.45 16.54
N LYS A 182 6.72 -8.51 16.33
CA LYS A 182 6.01 -7.80 17.38
C LYS A 182 4.67 -8.48 17.69
N PRO A 183 4.26 -8.57 18.96
CA PRO A 183 2.92 -8.97 19.32
C PRO A 183 1.91 -7.91 18.87
N PHE A 184 0.68 -8.35 18.57
CA PHE A 184 -0.42 -7.44 18.28
C PHE A 184 -0.65 -6.50 19.46
N SER A 185 -0.81 -5.22 19.15
CA SER A 185 -0.76 -4.12 20.11
C SER A 185 -1.96 -3.19 19.96
N ASN A 186 -2.18 -2.32 20.93
CA ASN A 186 -3.17 -1.24 20.86
C ASN A 186 -2.83 -0.24 19.72
N TRP A 187 -1.57 -0.16 19.25
CA TRP A 187 -1.24 0.55 18.01
C TRP A 187 -1.90 -0.11 16.79
N ASP A 188 -1.83 -1.45 16.70
CA ASP A 188 -2.45 -2.19 15.61
C ASP A 188 -3.97 -2.00 15.62
N GLN A 189 -4.60 -2.06 16.79
CA GLN A 189 -6.03 -1.77 16.94
C GLN A 189 -6.38 -0.34 16.50
N SER A 190 -5.59 0.66 16.92
CA SER A 190 -5.79 2.08 16.54
C SER A 190 -5.78 2.26 15.03
N VAL A 191 -4.79 1.66 14.36
CA VAL A 191 -4.69 1.67 12.90
C VAL A 191 -5.91 1.00 12.27
N LEU A 192 -6.26 -0.21 12.71
CA LEU A 192 -7.35 -0.97 12.10
C LEU A 192 -8.69 -0.25 12.22
N LEU A 193 -8.96 0.40 13.36
CA LEU A 193 -10.15 1.23 13.56
C LEU A 193 -10.21 2.38 12.55
N VAL A 194 -9.13 3.15 12.43
CA VAL A 194 -9.10 4.30 11.53
C VAL A 194 -9.17 3.89 10.06
N VAL A 195 -8.40 2.87 9.66
CA VAL A 195 -8.46 2.36 8.28
C VAL A 195 -9.84 1.78 8.00
N GLY A 196 -10.46 1.08 8.95
CA GLY A 196 -11.83 0.60 8.86
C GLY A 196 -12.82 1.72 8.59
N CYS A 197 -12.72 2.84 9.30
CA CYS A 197 -13.58 4.02 9.09
C CYS A 197 -13.41 4.62 7.70
N ILE A 198 -12.18 4.69 7.20
CA ILE A 198 -11.91 5.20 5.84
C ILE A 198 -12.55 4.28 4.80
N LEU A 199 -12.49 2.96 5.01
CA LEU A 199 -13.11 2.00 4.11
C LEU A 199 -14.65 2.02 4.19
N ASP A 200 -15.22 2.17 5.39
CA ASP A 200 -16.68 2.38 5.56
C ASP A 200 -17.11 3.64 4.80
N PHE A 201 -16.39 4.76 4.98
CA PHE A 201 -16.68 6.00 4.29
C PHE A 201 -16.51 5.89 2.78
N THR A 202 -15.48 5.19 2.31
CA THR A 202 -15.25 4.92 0.88
C THR A 202 -16.43 4.14 0.28
N GLU A 203 -16.90 3.11 0.99
CA GLU A 203 -18.06 2.33 0.58
C GLU A 203 -19.33 3.17 0.53
N PHE A 204 -19.55 4.02 1.54
CA PHE A 204 -20.67 4.96 1.55
C PHE A 204 -20.65 5.92 0.36
N VAL A 205 -19.50 6.57 0.11
CA VAL A 205 -19.34 7.50 -1.01
C VAL A 205 -19.75 6.82 -2.31
N HIS A 206 -19.30 5.59 -2.54
CA HIS A 206 -19.64 4.87 -3.76
C HIS A 206 -21.08 4.34 -3.82
N SER A 207 -21.63 3.82 -2.73
CA SER A 207 -22.94 3.14 -2.71
C SER A 207 -24.12 4.08 -2.58
N ALA A 208 -24.01 5.12 -1.75
CA ALA A 208 -25.12 5.97 -1.38
C ALA A 208 -25.11 7.31 -2.13
N THR A 209 -23.92 7.83 -2.45
CA THR A 209 -23.82 9.19 -3.00
C THR A 209 -23.68 9.22 -4.53
N VAL A 210 -23.45 8.08 -5.19
CA VAL A 210 -23.30 7.99 -6.65
C VAL A 210 -24.43 7.15 -7.24
N SER A 211 -25.22 7.74 -8.15
CA SER A 211 -26.36 7.07 -8.78
C SER A 211 -25.96 6.25 -10.01
N GLN A 212 -24.90 6.67 -10.71
CA GLN A 212 -24.43 5.99 -11.92
C GLN A 212 -23.75 4.65 -11.61
N SER A 213 -23.98 3.63 -12.43
CA SER A 213 -23.24 2.35 -12.35
C SER A 213 -21.72 2.54 -12.45
N PRO A 214 -20.88 1.78 -11.70
CA PRO A 214 -19.42 1.76 -11.83
C PRO A 214 -18.92 1.75 -13.28
N SER A 215 -19.51 0.88 -14.10
CA SER A 215 -19.20 0.73 -15.53
C SER A 215 -19.36 1.98 -16.41
N LYS A 216 -20.12 2.99 -15.97
CA LYS A 216 -20.29 4.25 -16.70
C LYS A 216 -19.15 5.24 -16.46
N PHE A 217 -18.31 4.99 -15.46
CA PHE A 217 -17.18 5.86 -15.17
C PHE A 217 -16.10 5.69 -16.24
N ARG A 218 -15.80 6.77 -16.95
CA ARG A 218 -14.80 6.78 -18.01
C ARG A 218 -13.39 6.99 -17.44
N THR A 219 -12.38 6.48 -18.14
CA THR A 219 -10.97 6.63 -17.75
C THR A 219 -10.24 7.71 -18.55
N ASP A 220 -10.91 8.36 -19.50
CA ASP A 220 -10.36 9.42 -20.34
C ASP A 220 -10.72 10.83 -19.87
N TYR A 221 -11.20 10.96 -18.62
CA TYR A 221 -11.41 12.25 -17.99
C TYR A 221 -10.07 12.98 -17.83
N ASP A 222 -10.06 14.26 -18.18
CA ASP A 222 -8.90 15.15 -18.11
C ASP A 222 -9.04 16.22 -17.03
N ASP A 223 -10.27 16.68 -16.78
CA ASP A 223 -10.59 17.56 -15.65
C ASP A 223 -11.84 17.08 -14.89
N ILE A 224 -11.59 16.35 -13.79
CA ILE A 224 -12.64 15.88 -12.87
C ILE A 224 -13.52 17.02 -12.34
N GLY A 225 -12.94 18.21 -12.15
CA GLY A 225 -13.62 19.35 -11.56
C GLY A 225 -14.70 19.97 -12.45
N LEU A 226 -14.69 19.71 -13.76
CA LEU A 226 -15.67 20.20 -14.72
C LEU A 226 -16.85 19.24 -14.95
N HIS A 227 -16.78 18.02 -14.41
CA HIS A 227 -17.81 17.01 -14.60
C HIS A 227 -18.93 17.10 -13.56
N ASP A 228 -19.97 16.29 -13.76
CA ASP A 228 -21.12 16.24 -12.87
C ASP A 228 -20.76 15.75 -11.45
N GLY A 229 -21.70 15.92 -10.52
CA GLY A 229 -21.49 15.52 -9.13
C GLY A 229 -21.23 14.02 -8.95
N ASP A 230 -21.79 13.13 -9.79
CA ASP A 230 -21.58 11.69 -9.68
C ASP A 230 -20.13 11.31 -10.05
N VAL A 231 -19.58 11.91 -11.11
CA VAL A 231 -18.19 11.72 -11.51
C VAL A 231 -17.25 12.19 -10.41
N LYS A 232 -17.50 13.39 -9.85
CA LYS A 232 -16.71 13.94 -8.75
C LYS A 232 -16.74 13.04 -7.51
N ARG A 233 -17.92 12.63 -7.05
CA ARG A 233 -18.08 11.77 -5.86
C ARG A 233 -17.47 10.39 -6.07
N ARG A 234 -17.60 9.80 -7.27
CA ARG A 234 -16.93 8.54 -7.59
C ARG A 234 -15.40 8.68 -7.58
N TYR A 235 -14.88 9.76 -8.15
CA TYR A 235 -13.45 10.05 -8.10
C TYR A 235 -12.94 10.17 -6.66
N LEU A 236 -13.71 10.83 -5.78
CA LEU A 236 -13.38 10.93 -4.35
C LEU A 236 -13.28 9.56 -3.67
N GLY A 237 -14.21 8.63 -3.95
CA GLY A 237 -14.14 7.25 -3.47
C GLY A 237 -12.90 6.51 -3.99
N TYR A 238 -12.56 6.69 -5.27
CA TYR A 238 -11.33 6.13 -5.86
C TYR A 238 -10.06 6.72 -5.23
N PHE A 239 -10.07 8.01 -4.90
CA PHE A 239 -8.98 8.66 -4.16
C PHE A 239 -8.79 8.04 -2.78
N LEU A 240 -9.86 7.90 -1.99
CA LEU A 240 -9.81 7.29 -0.66
C LEU A 240 -9.26 5.86 -0.71
N LEU A 241 -9.75 5.05 -1.67
CA LEU A 241 -9.26 3.68 -1.83
C LEU A 241 -7.80 3.65 -2.28
N ASN A 242 -7.40 4.51 -3.23
CA ASN A 242 -6.00 4.66 -3.66
C ASN A 242 -5.08 5.06 -2.49
N MET A 243 -5.54 5.95 -1.61
CA MET A 243 -4.85 6.37 -0.41
C MET A 243 -4.64 5.17 0.54
N VAL A 244 -5.66 4.36 0.79
CA VAL A 244 -5.52 3.15 1.63
C VAL A 244 -4.53 2.16 1.01
N TYR A 245 -4.60 1.93 -0.30
CA TYR A 245 -3.62 1.09 -0.99
C TYR A 245 -2.20 1.61 -0.84
N LYS A 246 -1.99 2.92 -1.05
CA LYS A 246 -0.67 3.57 -0.94
C LYS A 246 -0.11 3.55 0.48
N LYS A 247 -0.92 3.97 1.45
CA LYS A 247 -0.46 4.26 2.81
C LYS A 247 -0.46 3.02 3.69
N VAL A 248 -1.43 2.13 3.50
CA VAL A 248 -1.65 0.96 4.33
C VAL A 248 -1.15 -0.30 3.63
N ILE A 249 -1.82 -0.69 2.53
CA ILE A 249 -1.59 -2.00 1.91
C ILE A 249 -0.15 -2.14 1.40
N LEU A 250 0.39 -1.11 0.76
CA LEU A 250 1.76 -1.07 0.23
C LEU A 250 2.79 -1.39 1.32
N ASN A 251 2.52 -1.01 2.56
CA ASN A 251 3.44 -1.18 3.68
C ASN A 251 3.20 -2.51 4.44
N LEU A 252 2.09 -3.25 4.26
CA LEU A 252 1.81 -4.50 5.01
C LEU A 252 2.84 -5.61 4.71
N ASP A 253 3.26 -6.38 5.74
CA ASP A 253 4.21 -7.49 5.63
C ASP A 253 3.54 -8.80 5.14
N MET A 254 3.19 -8.82 3.86
CA MET A 254 2.52 -9.96 3.21
C MET A 254 3.50 -11.03 2.67
N GLN A 255 4.80 -10.72 2.58
CA GLN A 255 5.84 -11.58 2.01
C GLN A 255 5.47 -12.14 0.62
N LEU A 256 4.96 -11.27 -0.27
CA LEU A 256 4.44 -11.69 -1.57
C LEU A 256 5.54 -12.34 -2.42
N SER A 257 6.74 -11.76 -2.43
CA SER A 257 7.86 -12.28 -3.23
C SER A 257 8.28 -13.67 -2.75
N LYS A 258 8.36 -13.86 -1.42
CA LYS A 258 8.70 -15.15 -0.80
C LYS A 258 7.66 -16.22 -1.13
N LYS A 259 6.37 -15.93 -0.94
CA LYS A 259 5.28 -16.89 -1.22
C LYS A 259 5.24 -17.28 -2.69
N TYR A 260 5.41 -16.31 -3.58
CA TYR A 260 5.50 -16.59 -5.01
C TYR A 260 6.71 -17.47 -5.33
N PHE A 261 7.88 -17.13 -4.78
CA PHE A 261 9.12 -17.84 -5.07
C PHE A 261 9.10 -19.28 -4.54
N GLU A 262 8.64 -19.53 -3.31
CA GLU A 262 8.52 -20.87 -2.73
C GLU A 262 7.65 -21.80 -3.58
N ASN A 263 6.56 -21.26 -4.13
CA ASN A 263 5.61 -22.03 -4.92
C ASN A 263 6.09 -22.25 -6.37
N HIS A 264 6.70 -21.24 -7.00
CA HIS A 264 7.11 -21.29 -8.41
C HIS A 264 8.51 -21.92 -8.60
N TYR A 265 9.38 -21.83 -7.59
CA TYR A 265 10.77 -22.27 -7.64
C TYR A 265 11.08 -23.30 -6.56
N SER A 266 10.30 -24.38 -6.54
CA SER A 266 10.36 -25.45 -5.53
C SER A 266 11.75 -26.06 -5.28
N LYS A 267 12.64 -26.04 -6.28
CA LYS A 267 14.04 -26.50 -6.17
C LYS A 267 14.86 -25.73 -5.12
N TYR A 268 14.46 -24.51 -4.79
CA TYR A 268 15.13 -23.64 -3.81
C TYR A 268 14.35 -23.54 -2.49
N SER A 269 13.25 -24.27 -2.34
CA SER A 269 12.45 -24.29 -1.12
C SER A 269 13.15 -25.14 -0.06
N MET A 270 13.68 -24.50 0.99
CA MET A 270 14.12 -25.22 2.18
C MET A 270 12.90 -25.71 2.96
N LYS A 271 12.89 -27.00 3.35
CA LYS A 271 11.86 -27.56 4.25
C LYS A 271 11.78 -26.73 5.54
N ARG A 272 10.60 -26.19 5.82
CA ARG A 272 10.31 -25.33 6.99
C ARG A 272 10.72 -26.01 8.30
N SER A 273 11.39 -25.25 9.19
CA SER A 273 11.26 -25.47 10.63
C SER A 273 9.85 -25.01 11.05
N VAL A 274 9.21 -25.79 11.92
CA VAL A 274 7.78 -25.77 12.27
C VAL A 274 7.32 -24.54 13.09
N GLU A 275 7.98 -23.39 12.95
CA GLU A 275 7.40 -22.15 13.45
C GLU A 275 6.39 -21.64 12.42
N GLN A 276 5.13 -21.97 12.66
CA GLN A 276 3.96 -21.57 11.88
C GLN A 276 3.99 -20.07 11.58
N GLN A 277 4.39 -19.69 10.35
CA GLN A 277 4.09 -18.36 9.81
C GLN A 277 2.60 -18.35 9.42
N GLU A 278 1.71 -18.24 10.41
CA GLU A 278 0.32 -17.88 10.15
C GLU A 278 0.27 -16.41 9.72
N ASP A 279 -0.30 -16.15 8.54
CA ASP A 279 -0.59 -14.79 8.13
C ASP A 279 -1.50 -14.15 9.18
N ASN A 280 -1.17 -12.92 9.60
CA ASN A 280 -1.98 -12.19 10.56
C ASN A 280 -3.42 -12.07 10.02
N GLU A 281 -4.38 -12.71 10.70
CA GLU A 281 -5.78 -12.78 10.27
C GLU A 281 -6.36 -11.38 9.98
N HIS A 282 -5.98 -10.38 10.78
CA HIS A 282 -6.40 -8.99 10.60
C HIS A 282 -5.87 -8.38 9.29
N MET A 283 -4.63 -8.67 8.91
CA MET A 283 -4.03 -8.23 7.65
C MET A 283 -4.78 -8.83 6.45
N LEU A 284 -5.13 -10.12 6.54
CA LEU A 284 -5.87 -10.81 5.48
C LEU A 284 -7.28 -10.25 5.34
N LYS A 285 -8.01 -10.07 6.45
CA LYS A 285 -9.35 -9.47 6.46
C LYS A 285 -9.35 -8.06 5.87
N LEU A 286 -8.39 -7.22 6.26
CA LEU A 286 -8.24 -5.87 5.74
C LEU A 286 -7.97 -5.85 4.23
N THR A 287 -7.04 -6.70 3.77
CA THR A 287 -6.70 -6.81 2.34
C THR A 287 -7.90 -7.30 1.55
N GLN A 288 -8.60 -8.32 2.04
CA GLN A 288 -9.79 -8.86 1.40
C GLN A 288 -10.89 -7.81 1.30
N ARG A 289 -11.10 -7.01 2.33
CA ARG A 289 -12.06 -5.89 2.31
C ARG A 289 -11.73 -4.87 1.22
N CYS A 290 -10.46 -4.50 1.09
CA CYS A 290 -10.01 -3.58 0.03
C CYS A 290 -10.23 -4.18 -1.38
N VAL A 291 -10.01 -5.48 -1.55
CA VAL A 291 -10.23 -6.21 -2.81
C VAL A 291 -11.73 -6.28 -3.13
N THR A 292 -12.58 -6.57 -2.15
CA THR A 292 -14.03 -6.58 -2.32
C THR A 292 -14.53 -5.22 -2.77
N LEU A 293 -14.14 -4.13 -2.10
CA LEU A 293 -14.53 -2.78 -2.51
C LEU A 293 -14.01 -2.43 -3.91
N ALA A 294 -12.76 -2.79 -4.21
CA ALA A 294 -12.17 -2.54 -5.51
C ALA A 294 -12.97 -3.25 -6.63
N ASN A 295 -13.34 -4.51 -6.42
CA ASN A 295 -14.14 -5.28 -7.38
C ASN A 295 -15.55 -4.73 -7.52
N THR A 296 -16.23 -4.43 -6.40
CA THR A 296 -17.61 -3.91 -6.38
C THR A 296 -17.74 -2.60 -7.17
N TYR A 297 -16.73 -1.73 -7.08
CA TYR A 297 -16.76 -0.40 -7.71
C TYR A 297 -15.86 -0.27 -8.94
N GLU A 298 -15.45 -1.41 -9.53
CA GLU A 298 -14.63 -1.49 -10.73
C GLU A 298 -13.32 -0.67 -10.66
N PHE A 299 -12.74 -0.54 -9.47
CA PHE A 299 -11.45 0.09 -9.22
C PHE A 299 -10.33 -0.91 -9.54
N SER A 300 -9.94 -0.98 -10.82
CA SER A 300 -8.83 -1.83 -11.28
C SER A 300 -7.56 -1.01 -11.53
N TYR A 301 -6.40 -1.67 -11.43
CA TYR A 301 -5.11 -1.00 -11.64
C TYR A 301 -4.99 -0.41 -13.05
N GLU A 302 -5.49 -1.11 -14.07
CA GLU A 302 -5.51 -0.63 -15.48
C GLU A 302 -6.32 0.64 -15.64
N LYS A 303 -7.55 0.65 -15.12
CA LYS A 303 -8.45 1.81 -15.23
C LYS A 303 -7.89 3.02 -14.50
N MET A 304 -7.35 2.81 -13.30
CA MET A 304 -6.80 3.89 -12.49
C MET A 304 -5.51 4.45 -13.08
N PHE A 305 -4.67 3.61 -13.69
CA PHE A 305 -3.48 4.05 -14.41
C PHE A 305 -3.85 4.91 -15.63
N GLN A 306 -4.83 4.47 -16.44
CA GLN A 306 -5.33 5.24 -17.58
C GLN A 306 -5.89 6.60 -17.15
N LEU A 307 -6.72 6.61 -16.09
CA LEU A 307 -7.30 7.83 -15.54
C LEU A 307 -6.23 8.81 -15.07
N LEU A 308 -5.27 8.34 -14.27
CA LEU A 308 -4.20 9.19 -13.76
C LEU A 308 -3.35 9.79 -14.90
N ASN A 309 -3.05 9.00 -15.93
CA ASN A 309 -2.33 9.51 -17.10
C ASN A 309 -3.15 10.53 -17.90
N SER A 310 -4.45 10.32 -18.05
CA SER A 310 -5.34 11.26 -18.73
C SER A 310 -5.35 12.62 -18.03
N ILE A 311 -5.48 12.61 -16.70
CA ILE A 311 -5.41 13.82 -15.85
C ILE A 311 -4.06 14.50 -16.00
N LYS A 312 -2.94 13.77 -15.80
CA LYS A 312 -1.59 14.35 -15.83
C LYS A 312 -1.24 14.98 -17.19
N ARG A 313 -1.65 14.38 -18.30
CA ARG A 313 -1.33 14.87 -19.66
C ARG A 313 -1.89 16.26 -19.95
N LYS A 314 -3.00 16.63 -19.33
CA LYS A 314 -3.73 17.88 -19.60
C LYS A 314 -3.79 18.81 -18.39
N GLN A 315 -3.09 18.48 -17.31
CA GLN A 315 -3.05 19.30 -16.12
C GLN A 315 -2.31 20.61 -16.44
N CYS A 316 -3.07 21.67 -16.70
CA CYS A 316 -2.53 22.99 -16.90
C CYS A 316 -1.95 23.53 -15.58
N TYR A 317 -0.75 24.09 -15.67
CA TYR A 317 -0.19 24.93 -14.61
C TYR A 317 -1.08 26.16 -14.45
N LEU A 318 -1.64 26.34 -13.26
CA LEU A 318 -2.36 27.55 -12.87
C LEU A 318 -1.47 28.36 -11.91
N PRO A 319 -1.46 29.69 -12.00
CA PRO A 319 -0.92 30.54 -10.95
C PRO A 319 -1.56 30.20 -9.59
N PRO A 320 -0.83 30.32 -8.46
CA PRO A 320 -1.35 29.96 -7.14
C PRO A 320 -2.70 30.61 -6.78
N ASP A 321 -2.87 31.89 -7.13
CA ASP A 321 -4.12 32.62 -6.83
C ASP A 321 -5.31 32.07 -7.63
N GLU A 322 -5.10 31.69 -8.90
CA GLU A 322 -6.13 31.08 -9.75
C GLU A 322 -6.40 29.63 -9.34
N GLU A 323 -5.38 28.92 -8.86
CA GLU A 323 -5.51 27.55 -8.36
C GLU A 323 -6.43 27.49 -7.12
N VAL A 324 -6.28 28.42 -6.17
CA VAL A 324 -7.16 28.50 -4.99
C VAL A 324 -8.60 28.75 -5.43
N ILE A 325 -8.82 29.73 -6.32
CA ILE A 325 -10.16 30.06 -6.83
C ILE A 325 -10.81 28.86 -7.52
N GLU A 326 -10.05 28.15 -8.36
CA GLU A 326 -10.58 27.01 -9.09
C GLU A 326 -10.84 25.81 -8.16
N ASN A 327 -9.98 25.60 -7.16
CA ASN A 327 -10.18 24.57 -6.14
C ASN A 327 -11.44 24.82 -5.31
N ASP A 328 -11.66 26.05 -4.86
CA ASP A 328 -12.85 26.45 -4.11
C ASP A 328 -14.12 26.28 -4.96
N ARG A 329 -14.04 26.62 -6.25
CA ARG A 329 -15.16 26.48 -7.19
C ARG A 329 -15.51 25.03 -7.47
N GLN A 330 -14.50 24.19 -7.66
CA GLN A 330 -14.70 22.80 -8.09
C GLN A 330 -15.02 21.88 -6.90
N MET A 331 -14.53 22.19 -5.70
CA MET A 331 -14.62 21.48 -4.41
C MET A 331 -14.02 20.05 -4.39
N ILE A 332 -14.16 19.31 -5.49
CA ILE A 332 -13.58 18.00 -5.75
C ILE A 332 -12.95 18.04 -7.14
N ASN A 333 -11.63 17.90 -7.18
CA ASN A 333 -10.85 17.80 -8.41
C ASN A 333 -9.56 17.00 -8.15
N ALA A 334 -8.80 16.76 -9.22
CA ALA A 334 -7.57 15.97 -9.14
C ALA A 334 -6.37 16.69 -8.52
N ARG A 335 -6.43 18.02 -8.34
CA ARG A 335 -5.39 18.80 -7.62
C ARG A 335 -5.55 18.64 -6.12
N LEU A 336 -6.78 18.75 -5.62
CA LEU A 336 -7.13 18.58 -4.21
C LEU A 336 -7.00 17.12 -3.75
N TYR A 337 -7.41 16.17 -4.60
CA TYR A 337 -7.46 14.75 -4.26
C TYR A 337 -6.65 13.89 -5.25
N PRO A 338 -5.31 14.05 -5.31
CA PRO A 338 -4.50 13.43 -6.34
C PRO A 338 -4.38 11.92 -6.17
N LEU A 339 -4.68 11.17 -7.23
CA LEU A 339 -4.34 9.75 -7.31
C LEU A 339 -2.82 9.56 -7.41
N ASN A 340 -2.34 8.42 -6.94
CA ASN A 340 -0.92 8.12 -6.88
C ASN A 340 -0.57 6.74 -7.46
N TYR A 341 0.52 6.68 -8.22
CA TYR A 341 1.03 5.44 -8.84
C TYR A 341 1.45 4.38 -7.84
N GLU A 342 1.94 4.74 -6.65
CA GLU A 342 2.32 3.78 -5.60
C GLU A 342 1.10 3.00 -5.10
N GLY A 343 -0.06 3.68 -4.96
CA GLY A 343 -1.32 3.01 -4.63
C GLY A 343 -1.82 2.09 -5.75
N ILE A 344 -1.63 2.49 -7.01
CA ILE A 344 -1.98 1.66 -8.18
C ILE A 344 -1.06 0.43 -8.27
N ALA A 345 0.24 0.59 -8.03
CA ALA A 345 1.21 -0.51 -7.98
C ALA A 345 0.93 -1.46 -6.82
N SER A 346 0.50 -0.93 -5.66
CA SER A 346 0.00 -1.77 -4.57
C SER A 346 -1.22 -2.57 -5.00
N LEU A 347 -2.21 -1.96 -5.64
CA LEU A 347 -3.39 -2.66 -6.17
C LEU A 347 -2.99 -3.75 -7.17
N LEU A 348 -2.09 -3.45 -8.11
CA LEU A 348 -1.53 -4.42 -9.06
C LEU A 348 -0.92 -5.63 -8.34
N SER A 349 -0.08 -5.40 -7.33
CA SER A 349 0.55 -6.48 -6.56
C SER A 349 -0.47 -7.40 -5.89
N ILE A 350 -1.52 -6.85 -5.29
CA ILE A 350 -2.58 -7.65 -4.65
C ILE A 350 -3.44 -8.38 -5.69
N SER A 351 -3.77 -7.72 -6.81
CA SER A 351 -4.53 -8.35 -7.90
C SER A 351 -3.79 -9.56 -8.48
N LEU A 352 -2.48 -9.43 -8.76
CA LEU A 352 -1.66 -10.53 -9.28
C LEU A 352 -1.51 -11.65 -8.25
N TYR A 353 -1.32 -11.31 -6.96
CA TYR A 353 -1.22 -12.31 -5.90
C TYR A 353 -2.52 -13.11 -5.75
N ASN A 354 -3.68 -12.45 -5.80
CA ASN A 354 -4.98 -13.13 -5.71
C ASN A 354 -5.23 -14.05 -6.91
N GLN A 355 -4.87 -13.63 -8.12
CA GLN A 355 -4.95 -14.49 -9.31
C GLN A 355 -4.04 -15.71 -9.20
N PHE A 356 -2.83 -15.49 -8.68
CA PHE A 356 -1.89 -16.56 -8.41
C PHE A 356 -2.43 -17.55 -7.36
N ALA A 357 -2.97 -17.05 -6.25
CA ALA A 357 -3.51 -17.87 -5.17
C ALA A 357 -4.77 -18.64 -5.58
N SER A 358 -5.62 -18.07 -6.46
CA SER A 358 -6.84 -18.72 -6.94
C SER A 358 -6.61 -19.73 -8.07
N GLN A 359 -5.35 -19.95 -8.49
CA GLN A 359 -4.97 -20.78 -9.64
C GLN A 359 -5.69 -20.39 -10.95
N HIS A 360 -6.28 -19.20 -11.03
CA HIS A 360 -6.91 -18.71 -12.25
C HIS A 360 -5.83 -18.14 -13.16
N THR A 361 -5.47 -18.91 -14.19
CA THR A 361 -4.56 -18.46 -15.25
C THR A 361 -5.32 -17.52 -16.19
N ILE A 362 -5.34 -16.23 -15.88
CA ILE A 362 -5.61 -15.22 -16.90
C ILE A 362 -4.29 -15.00 -17.65
N ASP A 363 -4.33 -15.15 -18.97
CA ASP A 363 -3.22 -14.85 -19.87
C ASP A 363 -3.09 -13.32 -19.98
N LEU A 364 -2.51 -12.73 -18.94
CA LEU A 364 -2.14 -11.32 -18.92
C LEU A 364 -0.95 -11.13 -19.84
N ASP A 365 -1.03 -10.12 -20.72
CA ASP A 365 0.09 -9.68 -21.52
C ASP A 365 1.17 -9.06 -20.62
N ALA A 366 2.08 -9.93 -20.16
CA ALA A 366 3.13 -9.57 -19.23
C ALA A 366 4.06 -8.50 -19.81
N PHE A 367 4.24 -8.48 -21.14
CA PHE A 367 5.06 -7.48 -21.82
C PHE A 367 4.43 -6.08 -21.74
N ASN A 368 3.13 -5.99 -22.00
CA ASN A 368 2.39 -4.74 -21.80
C ASN A 368 2.40 -4.31 -20.32
N LEU A 369 2.30 -5.26 -19.38
CA LEU A 369 2.44 -4.99 -17.95
C LEU A 369 3.81 -4.38 -17.62
N ALA A 370 4.90 -4.96 -18.14
CA ALA A 370 6.25 -4.45 -17.96
C ALA A 370 6.38 -3.04 -18.51
N LYS A 371 6.01 -2.83 -19.78
CA LYS A 371 6.10 -1.51 -20.43
C LYS A 371 5.36 -0.42 -19.65
N THR A 372 4.24 -0.77 -19.03
CA THR A 372 3.35 0.18 -18.36
C THR A 372 3.80 0.48 -16.92
N TYR A 373 4.27 -0.53 -16.19
CA TYR A 373 4.47 -0.41 -14.73
C TYR A 373 5.93 -0.48 -14.29
N ILE A 374 6.89 -0.88 -15.14
CA ILE A 374 8.26 -1.13 -14.70
C ILE A 374 8.93 0.09 -14.09
N SER A 375 8.70 1.29 -14.61
CA SER A 375 9.22 2.55 -14.04
C SER A 375 8.70 2.78 -12.62
N ILE A 376 7.39 2.54 -12.38
CA ILE A 376 6.81 2.62 -11.05
C ILE A 376 7.43 1.57 -10.11
N LEU A 377 7.65 0.34 -10.59
CA LEU A 377 8.30 -0.70 -9.79
C LEU A 377 9.74 -0.32 -9.42
N ILE A 378 10.49 0.30 -10.34
CA ILE A 378 11.82 0.81 -10.09
C ILE A 378 11.80 1.92 -9.03
N HIS A 379 10.87 2.88 -9.13
CA HIS A 379 10.68 3.91 -8.11
C HIS A 379 10.41 3.30 -6.72
N LEU A 380 9.58 2.25 -6.64
CA LEU A 380 9.32 1.54 -5.39
C LEU A 380 10.55 0.79 -4.84
N MET A 381 11.37 0.21 -5.71
CA MET A 381 12.61 -0.49 -5.33
C MET A 381 13.70 0.48 -4.85
N MET A 382 13.67 1.73 -5.31
CA MET A 382 14.61 2.80 -4.94
C MET A 382 14.26 3.49 -3.61
N GLN A 383 13.14 3.12 -2.99
CA GLN A 383 12.74 3.65 -1.69
C GLN A 383 13.78 3.33 -0.60
N PRO A 384 13.84 4.11 0.49
CA PRO A 384 14.79 3.87 1.57
C PRO A 384 14.67 2.46 2.17
N SER A 385 15.78 1.93 2.68
CA SER A 385 15.93 0.53 3.09
C SER A 385 14.99 0.07 4.21
N ASP A 386 14.42 1.00 4.97
CA ASP A 386 13.42 0.74 6.01
C ASP A 386 12.03 0.38 5.44
N ARG A 387 11.76 0.68 4.17
CA ARG A 387 10.51 0.33 3.46
C ARG A 387 10.55 -1.05 2.81
N ILE A 388 10.97 -2.05 3.57
CA ILE A 388 11.15 -3.44 3.10
C ILE A 388 9.88 -3.99 2.43
N ASN A 389 8.71 -3.73 3.02
CA ASN A 389 7.43 -4.27 2.54
C ASN A 389 6.98 -3.65 1.21
N THR A 390 7.42 -2.43 0.91
CA THR A 390 7.23 -1.78 -0.39
C THR A 390 8.11 -2.43 -1.45
N ILE A 391 9.38 -2.66 -1.12
CA ILE A 391 10.34 -3.33 -2.00
C ILE A 391 9.88 -4.77 -2.28
N ASP A 392 9.36 -5.50 -1.28
CA ASP A 392 8.82 -6.85 -1.43
C ASP A 392 7.74 -6.93 -2.52
N LYS A 393 6.78 -5.99 -2.50
CA LYS A 393 5.70 -5.93 -3.51
C LYS A 393 6.23 -5.63 -4.89
N ALA A 394 7.19 -4.72 -5.01
CA ALA A 394 7.82 -4.40 -6.29
C ALA A 394 8.59 -5.59 -6.86
N ILE A 395 9.37 -6.29 -6.02
CA ILE A 395 10.12 -7.49 -6.38
C ILE A 395 9.18 -8.63 -6.77
N PHE A 396 8.08 -8.82 -6.04
CA PHE A 396 7.05 -9.78 -6.40
C PHE A 396 6.50 -9.55 -7.82
N VAL A 397 6.07 -8.33 -8.12
CA VAL A 397 5.53 -8.01 -9.45
C VAL A 397 6.60 -8.18 -10.53
N ALA A 398 7.84 -7.76 -10.27
CA ALA A 398 8.94 -7.94 -11.20
C ALA A 398 9.26 -9.43 -11.46
N LEU A 399 9.23 -10.29 -10.44
CA LEU A 399 9.36 -11.74 -10.59
C LEU A 399 8.27 -12.30 -11.47
N TYR A 400 7.02 -11.99 -11.15
CA TYR A 400 5.84 -12.44 -11.91
C TYR A 400 5.94 -12.06 -13.39
N ILE A 401 6.32 -10.81 -13.67
CA ILE A 401 6.53 -10.32 -15.04
C ILE A 401 7.69 -11.08 -15.70
N SER A 402 8.83 -11.23 -15.03
CA SER A 402 10.01 -11.88 -15.59
C SER A 402 9.81 -13.36 -15.96
N ASP A 403 8.87 -14.03 -15.30
CA ASP A 403 8.56 -15.44 -15.56
C ASP A 403 7.62 -15.65 -16.74
N LYS A 404 6.87 -14.60 -17.13
CA LYS A 404 5.90 -14.65 -18.21
C LYS A 404 6.35 -13.95 -19.49
N ILE A 405 7.45 -13.20 -19.44
CA ILE A 405 8.01 -12.53 -20.61
C ILE A 405 9.09 -13.40 -21.27
N HIS A 406 9.02 -13.46 -22.60
CA HIS A 406 10.10 -13.96 -23.44
C HIS A 406 10.54 -12.84 -24.38
N VAL A 407 11.62 -12.14 -24.00
CA VAL A 407 12.20 -11.04 -24.77
C VAL A 407 13.66 -11.36 -25.05
N ASN A 408 14.14 -10.92 -26.21
CA ASN A 408 15.54 -10.96 -26.61
C ASN A 408 16.01 -9.53 -26.88
N LEU A 409 16.50 -8.85 -25.84
CA LEU A 409 16.93 -7.46 -25.86
C LEU A 409 18.19 -7.30 -26.73
N SER A 410 18.16 -6.29 -27.59
CA SER A 410 19.30 -5.76 -28.33
C SER A 410 19.95 -4.58 -27.62
N MET A 411 21.10 -4.11 -28.11
CA MET A 411 21.75 -2.91 -27.56
C MET A 411 20.88 -1.65 -27.70
N GLU A 412 20.12 -1.53 -28.80
CA GLU A 412 19.19 -0.41 -29.01
C GLU A 412 18.05 -0.41 -27.97
N ASP A 413 17.57 -1.60 -27.59
CA ASP A 413 16.52 -1.74 -26.57
C ASP A 413 17.01 -1.30 -25.19
N ILE A 414 18.29 -1.45 -24.90
CA ILE A 414 18.89 -1.14 -23.59
C ILE A 414 19.06 0.36 -23.35
N GLU A 415 19.35 1.09 -24.43
CA GLU A 415 19.42 2.54 -24.43
C GLU A 415 18.04 3.21 -24.54
N THR A 416 17.01 2.42 -24.85
CA THR A 416 15.63 2.92 -24.95
C THR A 416 15.19 3.49 -23.60
N ILE A 417 14.64 4.71 -23.68
CA ILE A 417 14.13 5.44 -22.54
C ILE A 417 12.68 5.03 -22.31
N ILE A 418 12.40 4.50 -21.11
CA ILE A 418 11.04 4.25 -20.63
C ILE A 418 10.57 5.50 -19.90
N GLU A 419 9.46 6.08 -20.34
CA GLU A 419 8.84 7.21 -19.67
C GLU A 419 8.49 6.84 -18.22
N ASP A 420 8.90 7.67 -17.27
CA ASP A 420 8.44 7.55 -15.89
C ASP A 420 7.10 8.28 -15.75
N PRO A 421 5.98 7.58 -15.52
CA PRO A 421 4.71 8.23 -15.29
C PRO A 421 4.70 8.96 -13.93
N ALA A 422 5.56 8.59 -12.97
CA ALA A 422 5.69 9.27 -11.68
C ALA A 422 6.33 10.66 -11.81
N GLU A 423 7.36 10.81 -12.65
CA GLU A 423 8.11 12.04 -12.87
C GLU A 423 7.98 12.54 -14.32
N ILE A 424 7.15 13.57 -14.53
CA ILE A 424 6.88 14.12 -15.87
C ILE A 424 8.19 14.61 -16.50
N GLY A 425 8.59 14.01 -17.62
CA GLY A 425 9.77 14.42 -18.40
C GLY A 425 11.08 13.73 -18.00
N VAL A 426 11.08 12.85 -16.99
CA VAL A 426 12.23 12.03 -16.63
C VAL A 426 11.97 10.62 -17.14
N GLY A 427 12.69 10.20 -18.17
CA GLY A 427 12.66 8.81 -18.61
C GLY A 427 13.83 8.04 -18.04
N ILE A 428 13.63 6.76 -17.72
CA ILE A 428 14.69 5.88 -17.25
C ILE A 428 15.13 4.95 -18.39
N PRO A 429 16.44 4.83 -18.68
CA PRO A 429 16.91 3.86 -19.66
C PRO A 429 16.68 2.44 -19.13
N VAL A 430 16.51 1.46 -20.02
CA VAL A 430 16.33 0.05 -19.65
C VAL A 430 17.52 -0.47 -18.82
N THR A 431 18.75 0.02 -19.05
CA THR A 431 19.91 -0.25 -18.17
C THR A 431 19.66 0.06 -16.70
N ARG A 432 18.85 1.09 -16.42
CA ARG A 432 18.58 1.52 -15.04
C ARG A 432 17.81 0.47 -14.27
N ILE A 433 16.92 -0.27 -14.93
CA ILE A 433 16.18 -1.39 -14.32
C ILE A 433 17.19 -2.40 -13.75
N PHE A 434 18.16 -2.80 -14.57
CA PHE A 434 19.20 -3.74 -14.18
C PHE A 434 20.04 -3.23 -13.00
N GLN A 435 20.48 -1.98 -13.04
CA GLN A 435 21.27 -1.35 -11.97
C GLN A 435 20.51 -1.30 -10.64
N VAL A 436 19.21 -0.95 -10.67
CA VAL A 436 18.39 -0.87 -9.45
C VAL A 436 18.17 -2.25 -8.86
N VAL A 437 17.86 -3.26 -9.68
CA VAL A 437 17.71 -4.64 -9.18
C VAL A 437 19.03 -5.17 -8.60
N ALA A 438 20.17 -4.86 -9.23
CA ALA A 438 21.49 -5.22 -8.71
C ALA A 438 21.80 -4.50 -7.37
N SER A 439 21.36 -3.25 -7.21
CA SER A 439 21.45 -2.53 -5.95
C SER A 439 20.63 -3.21 -4.86
N VAL A 440 19.35 -3.51 -5.13
CA VAL A 440 18.47 -4.20 -4.15
C VAL A 440 19.06 -5.55 -3.73
N ALA A 441 19.58 -6.32 -4.69
CA ALA A 441 20.24 -7.60 -4.43
C ALA A 441 21.47 -7.46 -3.51
N SER A 442 22.11 -6.30 -3.50
CA SER A 442 23.34 -6.03 -2.74
C SER A 442 23.08 -5.40 -1.38
N THR A 443 22.11 -4.49 -1.27
CA THR A 443 21.96 -3.58 -0.12
C THR A 443 20.68 -3.76 0.69
N CYS A 444 19.66 -4.45 0.17
CA CYS A 444 18.40 -4.62 0.90
C CYS A 444 18.66 -5.31 2.25
N PRO A 445 18.09 -4.85 3.38
CA PRO A 445 18.33 -5.46 4.69
C PRO A 445 17.75 -6.88 4.81
N ASP A 446 16.65 -7.17 4.11
CA ASP A 446 16.05 -8.51 4.10
C ASP A 446 16.81 -9.47 3.17
N ALA A 447 17.30 -10.58 3.73
CA ALA A 447 18.11 -11.55 3.01
C ALA A 447 17.33 -12.30 1.92
N SER A 448 16.03 -12.52 2.11
CA SER A 448 15.16 -13.19 1.14
C SER A 448 14.96 -12.28 -0.07
N ILE A 449 14.65 -11.00 0.17
CA ILE A 449 14.52 -10.01 -0.91
C ILE A 449 15.83 -9.86 -1.69
N ARG A 450 16.99 -9.81 -1.01
CA ARG A 450 18.30 -9.82 -1.70
C ARG A 450 18.44 -11.03 -2.63
N PHE A 451 18.07 -12.22 -2.16
CA PHE A 451 18.13 -13.44 -2.94
C PHE A 451 17.17 -13.42 -4.15
N PHE A 452 15.95 -12.92 -3.98
CA PHE A 452 14.98 -12.79 -5.07
C PHE A 452 15.41 -11.75 -6.11
N ALA A 453 15.94 -10.61 -5.67
CA ALA A 453 16.51 -9.60 -6.55
C ALA A 453 17.72 -10.16 -7.33
N TYR A 454 18.58 -10.96 -6.68
CA TYR A 454 19.66 -11.66 -7.37
C TYR A 454 19.14 -12.62 -8.46
N HIS A 455 18.03 -13.30 -8.22
CA HIS A 455 17.38 -14.11 -9.24
C HIS A 455 16.88 -13.26 -10.43
N LEU A 456 16.31 -12.08 -10.16
CA LEU A 456 15.92 -11.13 -11.20
C LEU A 456 17.11 -10.63 -12.03
N VAL A 457 18.27 -10.37 -11.41
CA VAL A 457 19.52 -10.05 -12.15
C VAL A 457 19.85 -11.15 -13.17
N ARG A 458 19.80 -12.43 -12.75
CA ARG A 458 20.05 -13.57 -13.65
C ARG A 458 19.03 -13.66 -14.78
N LYS A 459 17.75 -13.44 -14.49
CA LYS A 459 16.68 -13.40 -15.50
C LYS A 459 16.90 -12.28 -16.51
N PHE A 460 17.28 -11.09 -16.04
CA PHE A 460 17.55 -9.95 -16.91
C PHE A 460 18.73 -10.21 -17.85
N LEU A 461 19.82 -10.80 -17.36
CA LEU A 461 20.93 -11.26 -18.21
C LEU A 461 20.46 -12.26 -19.27
N ALA A 462 19.55 -13.17 -18.93
CA ALA A 462 19.01 -14.16 -19.86
C ALA A 462 18.10 -13.55 -20.94
N PHE A 463 17.53 -12.37 -20.72
CA PHE A 463 16.75 -11.65 -21.75
C PHE A 463 17.62 -11.00 -22.81
N GLY A 464 18.92 -10.81 -22.58
CA GLY A 464 19.80 -10.18 -23.54
C GLY A 464 20.24 -11.09 -24.68
N ASN A 465 20.47 -10.52 -25.86
CA ASN A 465 21.30 -11.18 -26.87
C ASN A 465 22.78 -11.22 -26.40
N GLU A 466 23.66 -11.91 -27.14
CA GLU A 466 25.06 -12.09 -26.72
C GLU A 466 25.80 -10.75 -26.51
N GLN A 467 25.56 -9.73 -27.34
CA GLN A 467 26.19 -8.40 -27.19
C GLN A 467 25.73 -7.69 -25.92
N VAL A 468 24.42 -7.72 -25.67
CA VAL A 468 23.81 -7.21 -24.44
C VAL A 468 24.39 -7.90 -23.22
N LYS A 469 24.47 -9.23 -23.23
CA LYS A 469 24.99 -9.98 -22.09
C LYS A 469 26.42 -9.54 -21.79
N VAL A 470 27.27 -9.41 -22.82
CA VAL A 470 28.65 -8.96 -22.65
C VAL A 470 28.68 -7.59 -21.99
N PHE A 471 27.91 -6.62 -22.51
CA PHE A 471 27.80 -5.28 -21.92
C PHE A 471 27.34 -5.32 -20.45
N LEU A 472 26.26 -6.05 -20.14
CA LEU A 472 25.73 -6.13 -18.77
C LEU A 472 26.70 -6.83 -17.80
N TYR A 473 27.47 -7.82 -18.25
CA TYR A 473 28.53 -8.43 -17.42
C TYR A 473 29.67 -7.43 -17.15
N GLN A 474 30.07 -6.63 -18.14
CA GLN A 474 31.06 -5.56 -17.91
C GLN A 474 30.54 -4.53 -16.90
N GLU A 475 29.26 -4.12 -17.02
CA GLU A 475 28.60 -3.24 -16.05
C GLU A 475 28.59 -3.83 -14.64
N LEU A 476 28.31 -5.13 -14.48
CA LEU A 476 28.38 -5.79 -13.17
C LEU A 476 29.81 -5.89 -12.61
N LEU A 477 30.80 -6.16 -13.46
CA LEU A 477 32.17 -6.44 -13.03
C LEU A 477 33.01 -5.18 -12.78
N ASP A 478 32.77 -4.10 -13.51
CA ASP A 478 33.53 -2.84 -13.38
C ASP A 478 32.65 -1.71 -12.86
N GLY A 479 31.52 -1.44 -13.52
CA GLY A 479 30.61 -0.32 -13.23
C GLY A 479 29.84 -0.42 -11.90
N CYS A 480 29.61 -1.62 -11.39
CA CYS A 480 28.84 -1.84 -10.17
C CYS A 480 29.60 -1.37 -8.91
N PRO A 481 29.01 -0.53 -8.05
CA PRO A 481 29.68 -0.07 -6.83
C PRO A 481 29.69 -1.11 -5.71
N PHE A 482 29.01 -2.26 -5.88
CA PHE A 482 28.81 -3.26 -4.82
C PHE A 482 29.77 -4.44 -4.96
N PRO A 483 30.75 -4.62 -4.04
CA PRO A 483 31.71 -5.73 -4.10
C PRO A 483 31.07 -7.12 -4.06
N SER A 484 29.99 -7.28 -3.31
CA SER A 484 29.22 -8.52 -3.23
C SER A 484 28.62 -8.93 -4.58
N MET A 485 28.09 -7.96 -5.32
CA MET A 485 27.56 -8.20 -6.67
C MET A 485 28.66 -8.45 -7.69
N LYS A 486 29.79 -7.72 -7.64
CA LYS A 486 30.97 -7.99 -8.47
C LYS A 486 31.45 -9.43 -8.32
N THR A 487 31.57 -9.88 -7.07
CA THR A 487 31.93 -11.26 -6.74
C THR A 487 30.90 -12.26 -7.29
N ALA A 488 29.61 -11.99 -7.10
CA ALA A 488 28.55 -12.87 -7.56
C ALA A 488 28.46 -12.94 -9.09
N ALA A 489 28.73 -11.83 -9.78
CA ALA A 489 28.74 -11.74 -11.24
C ALA A 489 29.78 -12.69 -11.88
N ILE A 490 30.94 -12.91 -11.24
CA ILE A 490 31.92 -13.92 -11.68
C ILE A 490 31.29 -15.32 -11.67
N GLY A 491 30.53 -15.65 -10.62
CA GLY A 491 29.80 -16.92 -10.53
C GLY A 491 28.73 -17.07 -11.61
N ILE A 492 27.95 -16.03 -11.88
CA ILE A 492 26.93 -16.04 -12.95
C ILE A 492 27.61 -16.21 -14.32
N LEU A 493 28.71 -15.47 -14.56
CA LEU A 493 29.47 -15.56 -15.81
C LEU A 493 30.03 -16.98 -16.02
N LYS A 494 30.55 -17.61 -14.96
CA LYS A 494 31.00 -19.00 -15.01
C LYS A 494 29.88 -19.95 -15.48
N ASP A 495 28.67 -19.78 -14.94
CA ASP A 495 27.52 -20.60 -15.34
C ASP A 495 27.10 -20.33 -16.80
N GLN A 496 27.20 -19.08 -17.26
CA GLN A 496 26.96 -18.72 -18.67
C GLN A 496 27.98 -19.38 -19.60
N ILE A 497 29.28 -19.35 -19.24
CA ILE A 497 30.33 -20.01 -20.01
C ILE A 497 30.11 -21.53 -20.07
N ASP A 498 29.73 -22.17 -18.95
CA ASP A 498 29.44 -23.62 -18.91
C ASP A 498 28.30 -24.00 -19.87
N GLN A 499 27.25 -23.19 -19.92
CA GLN A 499 26.14 -23.39 -20.86
C GLN A 499 26.58 -23.17 -22.31
N SER A 500 27.41 -22.15 -22.55
CA SER A 500 27.90 -21.79 -23.89
C SER A 500 28.86 -22.81 -24.49
N PHE A 501 29.55 -23.64 -23.70
CA PHE A 501 30.36 -24.73 -24.26
C PHE A 501 29.54 -25.77 -25.05
N GLN A 502 28.22 -25.81 -24.88
CA GLN A 502 27.32 -26.65 -25.66
C GLN A 502 26.91 -26.03 -27.00
N ASP A 503 27.21 -24.74 -27.23
CA ASP A 503 26.89 -24.00 -28.45
C ASP A 503 28.15 -23.36 -29.05
N ASP A 504 28.66 -23.95 -30.14
CA ASP A 504 29.87 -23.51 -30.83
C ASP A 504 29.81 -22.08 -31.40
N LYS A 505 28.63 -21.44 -31.40
CA LYS A 505 28.45 -20.07 -31.90
C LYS A 505 28.37 -19.01 -30.80
N SER A 506 28.41 -19.39 -29.53
CA SER A 506 28.28 -18.43 -28.42
C SER A 506 29.55 -17.60 -28.24
N ALA A 507 29.38 -16.30 -28.00
CA ALA A 507 30.48 -15.39 -27.71
C ALA A 507 31.21 -15.75 -26.40
N PHE A 508 30.52 -16.42 -25.47
CA PHE A 508 31.08 -16.87 -24.18
C PHE A 508 31.85 -18.20 -24.28
N ALA A 509 31.92 -18.82 -25.45
CA ALA A 509 32.81 -19.94 -25.76
C ALA A 509 33.87 -19.52 -26.81
N SER A 510 34.41 -18.31 -26.65
CA SER A 510 35.40 -17.70 -27.56
C SER A 510 36.49 -16.94 -26.79
N PRO A 511 37.59 -16.53 -27.45
CA PRO A 511 38.66 -15.75 -26.83
C PRO A 511 38.22 -14.44 -26.15
N LEU A 512 37.03 -13.94 -26.49
CA LEU A 512 36.40 -12.80 -25.83
C LEU A 512 36.36 -12.94 -24.30
N VAL A 513 36.20 -14.15 -23.77
CA VAL A 513 36.15 -14.36 -22.33
C VAL A 513 37.47 -13.96 -21.65
N ILE A 514 38.60 -14.31 -22.27
CA ILE A 514 39.92 -13.92 -21.77
C ILE A 514 40.16 -12.44 -22.08
N ASP A 515 39.94 -12.00 -23.30
CA ASP A 515 40.30 -10.64 -23.72
C ASP A 515 39.50 -9.56 -22.98
N VAL A 516 38.22 -9.81 -22.72
CA VAL A 516 37.31 -8.82 -22.12
C VAL A 516 37.16 -9.02 -20.62
N PHE A 517 36.87 -10.23 -20.14
CA PHE A 517 36.50 -10.42 -18.73
C PHE A 517 37.71 -10.64 -17.82
N PHE A 518 38.80 -11.27 -18.26
CA PHE A 518 39.94 -11.50 -17.36
C PHE A 518 40.59 -10.19 -16.88
N PRO A 519 40.81 -9.15 -17.72
CA PRO A 519 41.32 -7.87 -17.25
C PRO A 519 40.44 -7.21 -16.18
N LEU A 520 39.13 -7.43 -16.24
CA LEU A 520 38.17 -6.91 -15.26
C LEU A 520 38.19 -7.72 -13.96
N ILE A 521 38.24 -9.05 -14.07
CA ILE A 521 38.17 -9.98 -12.93
C ILE A 521 39.49 -10.00 -12.15
N PHE A 522 40.63 -10.07 -12.85
CA PHE A 522 41.97 -10.21 -12.27
C PHE A 522 42.71 -8.87 -12.12
N LYS A 523 41.98 -7.76 -12.13
CA LYS A 523 42.54 -6.43 -11.93
C LYS A 523 43.30 -6.39 -10.60
N VAL A 524 44.61 -6.18 -10.67
CA VAL A 524 45.49 -6.19 -9.49
C VAL A 524 45.12 -5.03 -8.57
N ASN A 525 44.65 -5.35 -7.36
CA ASN A 525 44.51 -4.34 -6.33
C ASN A 525 45.89 -4.01 -5.74
N LYS A 526 46.39 -2.83 -6.08
CA LYS A 526 47.71 -2.34 -5.64
C LYS A 526 47.79 -2.14 -4.13
N ASP A 527 46.64 -2.03 -3.45
CA ASP A 527 46.59 -1.89 -2.00
C ASP A 527 47.11 -3.14 -1.28
N TRP A 528 46.93 -4.34 -1.84
CA TRP A 528 47.45 -5.58 -1.25
C TRP A 528 48.97 -5.57 -1.13
N SER A 529 49.65 -5.00 -2.13
CA SER A 529 51.11 -4.91 -2.16
C SER A 529 51.65 -3.98 -1.07
N GLN A 530 50.86 -2.99 -0.64
CA GLN A 530 51.25 -2.02 0.38
C GLN A 530 50.72 -2.38 1.77
N ARG A 531 49.55 -3.01 1.84
CA ARG A 531 48.83 -3.42 3.06
C ARG A 531 48.22 -4.81 2.85
N PRO A 532 48.96 -5.90 3.17
CA PRO A 532 48.47 -7.26 2.99
C PRO A 532 47.16 -7.58 3.72
N SER A 533 46.81 -6.84 4.78
CA SER A 533 45.54 -6.97 5.49
C SER A 533 44.32 -6.60 4.64
N GLU A 534 44.48 -5.72 3.64
CA GLU A 534 43.40 -5.31 2.73
C GLU A 534 42.97 -6.46 1.80
N PHE A 535 43.80 -7.49 1.62
CA PHE A 535 43.45 -8.68 0.85
C PHE A 535 42.14 -9.34 1.33
N TRP A 536 41.89 -9.31 2.64
CA TRP A 536 40.69 -9.93 3.21
C TRP A 536 39.39 -9.26 2.77
N ASN A 537 39.44 -7.99 2.36
CA ASN A 537 38.28 -7.28 1.81
C ASN A 537 37.90 -7.80 0.42
N ASP A 538 38.88 -8.29 -0.35
CA ASP A 538 38.70 -8.83 -1.71
C ASP A 538 38.73 -10.36 -1.76
N TYR A 539 38.90 -11.04 -0.62
CA TYR A 539 39.09 -12.49 -0.55
C TYR A 539 38.02 -13.27 -1.33
N SER A 540 36.73 -12.93 -1.15
CA SER A 540 35.63 -13.60 -1.84
C SER A 540 35.69 -13.41 -3.36
N HIS A 541 36.06 -12.22 -3.83
CA HIS A 541 36.24 -11.93 -5.25
C HIS A 541 37.39 -12.74 -5.83
N VAL A 542 38.56 -12.74 -5.18
CA VAL A 542 39.73 -13.51 -5.60
C VAL A 542 39.44 -14.99 -5.65
N MET A 543 38.75 -15.54 -4.65
CA MET A 543 38.38 -16.95 -4.63
C MET A 543 37.43 -17.30 -5.78
N GLN A 544 36.45 -16.45 -6.12
CA GLN A 544 35.60 -16.69 -7.28
C GLN A 544 36.37 -16.58 -8.60
N ALA A 545 37.27 -15.61 -8.72
CA ALA A 545 38.15 -15.47 -9.87
C ALA A 545 39.02 -16.72 -10.10
N LEU A 546 39.67 -17.20 -9.05
CA LEU A 546 40.48 -18.43 -9.09
C LEU A 546 39.64 -19.67 -9.42
N ASN A 547 38.42 -19.76 -8.89
CA ASN A 547 37.49 -20.85 -9.22
C ASN A 547 37.08 -20.83 -10.70
N LEU A 548 36.83 -19.65 -11.28
CA LEU A 548 36.56 -19.50 -12.71
C LEU A 548 37.76 -19.94 -13.54
N TYR A 549 38.96 -19.47 -13.20
CA TYR A 549 40.18 -19.85 -13.89
C TYR A 549 40.44 -21.36 -13.84
N TYR A 550 40.33 -21.95 -12.65
CA TYR A 550 40.46 -23.40 -12.47
C TYR A 550 39.39 -24.18 -13.25
N TYR A 551 38.15 -23.70 -13.27
CA TYR A 551 37.07 -24.31 -14.04
C TYR A 551 37.38 -24.31 -15.55
N LEU A 552 37.88 -23.20 -16.10
CA LEU A 552 38.27 -23.11 -17.51
C LEU A 552 39.39 -24.09 -17.86
N LEU A 553 40.41 -24.23 -17.01
CA LEU A 553 41.48 -25.22 -17.20
C LEU A 553 40.97 -26.67 -17.25
N LEU A 554 39.90 -26.99 -16.53
CA LEU A 554 39.32 -28.34 -16.51
C LEU A 554 38.40 -28.62 -17.70
N LYS A 555 37.68 -27.60 -18.18
CA LYS A 555 36.57 -27.75 -19.13
C LYS A 555 36.95 -27.42 -20.56
N ASP A 556 37.80 -26.44 -20.79
CA ASP A 556 38.19 -26.02 -22.14
C ASP A 556 39.26 -26.93 -22.75
N LYS A 557 38.88 -28.18 -23.05
CA LYS A 557 39.78 -29.20 -23.61
C LYS A 557 40.21 -28.92 -25.05
N HIS A 558 39.52 -28.02 -25.72
CA HIS A 558 39.72 -27.71 -27.14
C HIS A 558 40.28 -26.30 -27.36
N ASN A 559 40.73 -25.63 -26.29
CA ASN A 559 41.31 -24.30 -26.35
C ASN A 559 40.39 -23.29 -27.06
N LYS A 560 39.07 -23.40 -26.88
CA LYS A 560 38.08 -22.52 -27.54
C LYS A 560 38.13 -21.10 -26.99
N VAL A 561 38.52 -20.96 -25.72
CA VAL A 561 38.50 -19.70 -24.98
C VAL A 561 39.87 -19.02 -25.00
N ASN A 562 40.91 -19.66 -25.53
CA ASN A 562 42.27 -19.15 -25.57
C ASN A 562 42.79 -19.20 -27.01
N TYR A 563 43.68 -18.27 -27.38
CA TYR A 563 44.33 -18.34 -28.68
C TYR A 563 45.36 -19.49 -28.69
N ASP A 564 45.47 -20.18 -29.83
CA ASP A 564 46.61 -21.07 -30.13
C ASP A 564 47.91 -20.26 -30.32
#